data_AF-A0AAX7TVT1-F1
#
_entry.id   AF-A0AAX7TVT1-F1
#
_cell.length_a   1.000
_cell.length_b   1.000
_cell.length_c   1.000
_cell.angle_alpha   90.00
_cell.angle_beta   90.00
_cell.angle_gamma   90.00
#
_symmetry.space_group_name_H-M   'P 1'
#
loop_
_entity.id
_entity.type
_entity.pdbx_description
1 polymer ?
#
loop_
_entity_poly.entity_id
_entity_poly.type
_entity_poly.pdbx_seq_one_letter_code
_entity_poly.pdbx_strand_id
1 'polypeptide(L)'
;MVPLLYLGGLVVLFLLWIKVKGLDYVIVHQRWIFVCLFLLPLSVIFDAYYYARAWLIFKMCSAPKLHDQRVRDIQRQVRDWRKEGTKTYMCTGRPGWLTVSLRVGKYKKTHKNIMINMMDILEVDTKRQVVRVEPLANMGQVTALLNSIGWTLPVLPELDDLTVGGLVMGTGIESSSHIYGLFQHICVAYELVLADGSLVRCTEDIIPFGNNPVFRWLFGWMVPPKISLLKLTQGETIRRLYEQHHVLQDMLVPMKHLQDAITRFHKDIEVYPLWLCPFLLPPGRGMVHPKGQEEELYVDIGAYGEPKVKHFEAKSSTSQLEKFVRDVHGFQMLYADVYMEREEFWEMFDGQLYHKLRDELGCKEAFPEVYDKICKSARH
;
A
#
# COMPACT_ATOMS: atom_id res chain seq x y z
N MET A 1 3.17 53.10 17.55
CA MET A 1 4.55 52.55 17.73
C MET A 1 4.68 51.60 18.91
N VAL A 2 3.94 51.79 20.01
CA VAL A 2 3.98 50.91 21.19
C VAL A 2 3.59 49.44 20.92
N PRO A 3 2.57 49.10 20.10
CA PRO A 3 2.18 47.70 19.87
C PRO A 3 3.23 46.87 19.11
N LEU A 4 3.96 47.49 18.18
CA LEU A 4 5.03 46.87 17.41
C LEU A 4 6.25 46.53 18.27
N LEU A 5 6.56 47.36 19.26
CA LEU A 5 7.62 47.12 20.24
C LEU A 5 7.26 45.98 21.20
N TYR A 6 6.00 45.89 21.62
CA TYR A 6 5.50 44.75 22.41
C TYR A 6 5.53 43.44 21.62
N LEU A 7 5.15 43.47 20.33
CA LEU A 7 5.23 42.32 19.45
C LEU A 7 6.69 41.87 19.26
N GLY A 8 7.60 42.81 19.04
CA GLY A 8 9.04 42.54 18.91
C GLY A 8 9.64 41.95 20.19
N GLY A 9 9.27 42.47 21.36
CA GLY A 9 9.69 41.93 22.66
C GLY A 9 9.18 40.51 22.91
N LEU A 10 7.92 40.23 22.56
CA LEU A 10 7.34 38.88 22.61
C LEU A 10 8.05 37.90 21.68
N VAL A 11 8.40 38.32 20.46
CA VAL A 11 9.14 37.49 19.50
C VAL A 11 10.54 37.19 20.02
N VAL A 12 11.25 38.17 20.59
CA VAL A 12 12.59 37.96 21.16
C VAL A 12 12.55 37.04 22.38
N LEU A 13 11.58 37.21 23.28
CA LEU A 13 11.37 36.31 24.43
C LEU A 13 10.99 34.89 23.97
N PHE A 14 10.17 34.76 22.94
CA PHE A 14 9.80 33.48 22.34
C PHE A 14 11.01 32.78 21.69
N LEU A 15 11.84 33.52 20.95
CA LEU A 15 13.08 32.99 20.35
C LEU A 15 14.11 32.59 21.42
N LEU A 16 14.25 33.39 22.48
CA LEU A 16 15.11 33.05 23.63
C LEU A 16 14.57 31.83 24.40
N TRP A 17 13.25 31.72 24.56
CA TRP A 17 12.60 30.57 25.18
C TRP A 17 12.77 29.28 24.37
N ILE A 18 12.63 29.34 23.03
CA ILE A 18 12.95 28.24 22.11
C ILE A 18 14.43 27.83 22.23
N LYS A 19 15.33 28.81 22.36
CA LYS A 19 16.77 28.57 22.50
C LYS A 19 17.14 27.93 23.86
N VAL A 20 16.38 28.19 24.91
CA VAL A 20 16.65 27.71 26.29
C VAL A 20 15.96 26.39 26.62
N LYS A 21 14.70 26.18 26.18
CA LYS A 21 13.96 24.92 26.40
C LYS A 21 14.02 23.95 25.21
N GLY A 22 14.59 24.37 24.08
CA GLY A 22 14.77 23.56 22.89
C GLY A 22 13.50 23.52 22.02
N LEU A 23 13.69 23.66 20.70
CA LEU A 23 12.65 23.42 19.69
C LEU A 23 11.96 22.06 19.90
N ASP A 24 12.72 21.06 20.33
CA ASP A 24 12.26 19.70 20.63
C ASP A 24 11.21 19.67 21.74
N TYR A 25 11.34 20.47 22.81
CA TYR A 25 10.35 20.52 23.89
C TYR A 25 9.01 21.08 23.42
N VAL A 26 9.04 22.09 22.54
CA VAL A 26 7.83 22.68 21.94
C VAL A 26 7.19 21.71 20.95
N ILE A 27 7.99 21.04 20.12
CA ILE A 27 7.51 20.02 19.18
C ILE A 27 6.88 18.82 19.93
N VAL A 28 7.42 18.43 21.08
CA VAL A 28 6.96 17.26 21.83
C VAL A 28 5.77 17.59 22.76
N HIS A 29 5.74 18.75 23.43
CA HIS A 29 4.70 19.07 24.43
C HIS A 29 3.65 20.09 23.95
N GLN A 30 3.94 20.87 22.92
CA GLN A 30 3.03 21.85 22.33
C GLN A 30 2.85 21.59 20.82
N ARG A 31 2.91 20.30 20.44
CA ARG A 31 2.81 19.83 19.04
C ARG A 31 1.61 20.42 18.30
N TRP A 32 0.51 20.62 19.01
CA TRP A 32 -0.73 21.18 18.45
C TRP A 32 -0.53 22.59 17.87
N ILE A 33 0.32 23.44 18.46
CA ILE A 33 0.57 24.80 17.93
C ILE A 33 1.21 24.71 16.55
N PHE A 34 2.24 23.86 16.42
CA PHE A 34 2.92 23.67 15.15
C PHE A 34 2.01 23.00 14.11
N VAL A 35 1.25 21.97 14.52
CA VAL A 35 0.31 21.27 13.65
C VAL A 35 -0.76 22.21 13.13
N CYS A 36 -1.43 22.97 14.01
CA CYS A 36 -2.54 23.83 13.63
C CYS A 36 -2.12 25.07 12.83
N LEU A 37 -0.99 25.71 13.17
CA LEU A 37 -0.58 26.97 12.54
C LEU A 37 0.25 26.79 11.27
N PHE A 38 0.94 25.65 11.12
CA PHE A 38 1.87 25.44 10.01
C PHE A 38 1.58 24.19 9.21
N LEU A 39 1.43 23.03 9.87
CA LEU A 39 1.28 21.76 9.16
C LEU A 39 -0.07 21.65 8.44
N LEU A 40 -1.19 21.92 9.12
CA LEU A 40 -2.53 21.85 8.52
C LEU A 40 -2.70 22.85 7.36
N PRO A 41 -2.33 24.15 7.49
CA PRO A 41 -2.41 25.08 6.37
C PRO A 41 -1.52 24.68 5.19
N LEU A 42 -0.30 24.19 5.46
CA LEU A 42 0.60 23.73 4.41
C LEU A 42 0.05 22.48 3.71
N SER A 43 -0.58 21.55 4.46
CA SER A 43 -1.27 20.38 3.91
C SER A 43 -2.39 20.81 2.96
N VAL A 44 -3.24 21.76 3.37
CA VAL A 44 -4.33 22.27 2.51
C VAL A 44 -3.79 22.92 1.22
N ILE A 45 -2.70 23.69 1.31
CA ILE A 45 -2.05 24.27 0.11
C ILE A 45 -1.50 23.17 -0.80
N PHE A 46 -0.89 22.15 -0.21
CA PHE A 46 -0.35 21.00 -0.93
C PHE A 46 -1.47 20.23 -1.65
N ASP A 47 -2.56 19.92 -0.95
CA ASP A 47 -3.74 19.24 -1.50
C ASP A 47 -4.37 20.06 -2.63
N ALA A 48 -4.51 21.38 -2.43
CA ALA A 48 -5.02 22.30 -3.45
C ALA A 48 -4.15 22.31 -4.72
N TYR A 49 -2.82 22.29 -4.56
CA TYR A 49 -1.89 22.19 -5.70
C TYR A 49 -2.05 20.87 -6.46
N TYR A 50 -2.08 19.74 -5.76
CA TYR A 50 -2.23 18.43 -6.41
C TYR A 50 -3.61 18.26 -7.07
N TYR A 51 -4.66 18.77 -6.43
CA TYR A 51 -6.00 18.80 -7.00
C TYR A 51 -6.06 19.65 -8.27
N ALA A 52 -5.52 20.87 -8.23
CA ALA A 52 -5.48 21.76 -9.41
C ALA A 52 -4.67 21.14 -10.55
N ARG A 53 -3.52 20.51 -10.24
CA ARG A 53 -2.70 19.79 -11.21
C ARG A 53 -3.46 18.62 -11.85
N ALA A 54 -4.11 17.78 -11.03
CA ALA A 54 -4.87 16.62 -11.52
C ALA A 54 -6.04 17.07 -12.40
N TRP A 55 -6.79 18.10 -11.97
CA TRP A 55 -7.88 18.69 -12.73
C TRP A 55 -7.40 19.22 -14.10
N LEU A 56 -6.28 19.92 -14.13
CA LEU A 56 -5.71 20.47 -15.37
C LEU A 56 -5.26 19.35 -16.33
N ILE A 57 -4.58 18.32 -15.83
CA ILE A 57 -4.15 17.16 -16.64
C ILE A 57 -5.37 16.41 -17.21
N PHE A 58 -6.40 16.21 -16.37
CA PHE A 58 -7.63 15.54 -16.76
C PHE A 58 -8.40 16.33 -17.83
N LYS A 59 -8.57 17.65 -17.64
CA LYS A 59 -9.27 18.52 -18.59
C LYS A 59 -8.57 18.59 -19.96
N MET A 60 -7.23 18.51 -19.97
CA MET A 60 -6.46 18.44 -21.23
C MET A 60 -6.48 17.03 -21.87
N CYS A 61 -7.08 16.03 -21.23
CA CYS A 61 -7.06 14.62 -21.66
C CYS A 61 -5.63 14.10 -21.95
N SER A 62 -4.63 14.65 -21.25
CA SER A 62 -3.21 14.36 -21.51
C SER A 62 -2.71 13.12 -20.77
N ALA A 63 -3.42 12.66 -19.73
CA ALA A 63 -3.01 11.53 -18.90
C ALA A 63 -2.78 10.23 -19.71
N PRO A 64 -3.70 9.76 -20.58
CA PRO A 64 -3.46 8.55 -21.38
C PRO A 64 -2.28 8.68 -22.35
N LYS A 65 -2.10 9.85 -22.97
CA LYS A 65 -1.00 10.09 -23.93
C LYS A 65 0.37 10.13 -23.26
N LEU A 66 0.43 10.72 -22.06
CA LEU A 66 1.65 10.80 -21.26
C LEU A 66 2.00 9.47 -20.61
N HIS A 67 1.01 8.64 -20.29
CA HIS A 67 1.22 7.33 -19.68
C HIS A 67 2.21 6.46 -20.48
N ASP A 68 1.96 6.25 -21.77
CA ASP A 68 2.84 5.44 -22.61
C ASP A 68 4.27 5.99 -22.68
N GLN A 69 4.41 7.32 -22.65
CA GLN A 69 5.72 7.96 -22.62
C GLN A 69 6.43 7.72 -21.28
N ARG A 70 5.71 7.81 -20.16
CA ARG A 70 6.25 7.51 -18.82
C ARG A 70 6.64 6.03 -18.70
N VAL A 71 5.84 5.12 -19.26
CA VAL A 71 6.17 3.69 -19.30
C VAL A 71 7.47 3.47 -20.10
N ARG A 72 7.59 4.07 -21.29
CA ARG A 72 8.83 4.00 -22.09
C ARG A 72 10.04 4.57 -21.36
N ASP A 73 9.85 5.61 -20.56
CA ASP A 73 10.91 6.19 -19.73
C ASP A 73 11.35 5.23 -18.62
N ILE A 74 10.42 4.60 -17.90
CA ILE A 74 10.74 3.55 -16.92
C ILE A 74 11.50 2.40 -17.58
N GLN A 75 11.03 1.90 -18.73
CA GLN A 75 11.72 0.85 -19.46
C GLN A 75 13.14 1.27 -19.88
N ARG A 76 13.35 2.55 -20.21
CA ARG A 76 14.68 3.11 -20.50
C ARG A 76 15.55 3.08 -19.25
N GLN A 77 15.06 3.59 -18.12
CA GLN A 77 15.77 3.58 -16.83
C GLN A 77 16.21 2.16 -16.43
N VAL A 78 15.34 1.16 -16.60
CA VAL A 78 15.65 -0.25 -16.32
C VAL A 78 16.72 -0.80 -17.28
N ARG A 79 16.61 -0.51 -18.58
CA ARG A 79 17.63 -0.93 -19.57
C ARG A 79 18.98 -0.28 -19.32
N ASP A 80 19.01 0.98 -18.90
CA ASP A 80 20.26 1.68 -18.60
C ASP A 80 20.90 1.14 -17.32
N TRP A 81 20.12 0.84 -16.29
CA TRP A 81 20.58 0.09 -15.12
C TRP A 81 21.22 -1.26 -15.50
N ARG A 82 20.59 -1.99 -16.44
CA ARG A 82 21.14 -3.27 -16.92
C ARG A 82 22.47 -3.08 -17.67
N LYS A 83 22.60 -2.04 -18.49
CA LYS A 83 23.86 -1.68 -19.18
C LYS A 83 24.97 -1.29 -18.21
N GLU A 84 24.62 -0.69 -17.07
CA GLU A 84 25.56 -0.37 -15.98
C GLU A 84 26.11 -1.62 -15.27
N GLY A 85 25.64 -2.82 -15.64
CA GLY A 85 26.15 -4.10 -15.17
C GLY A 85 25.53 -4.59 -13.86
N THR A 86 24.26 -4.25 -13.61
CA THR A 86 23.43 -4.79 -12.50
C THR A 86 24.10 -4.72 -11.11
N LYS A 87 24.91 -3.68 -10.87
CA LYS A 87 25.76 -3.55 -9.67
C LYS A 87 25.00 -3.44 -8.35
N THR A 88 23.77 -2.92 -8.40
CA THR A 88 22.90 -2.74 -7.25
C THR A 88 21.47 -3.11 -7.61
N TYR A 89 20.69 -3.54 -6.64
CA TYR A 89 19.26 -3.75 -6.85
C TYR A 89 18.54 -2.44 -7.20
N MET A 90 17.39 -2.55 -7.86
CA MET A 90 16.48 -1.46 -8.15
C MET A 90 15.44 -1.28 -7.04
N CYS A 91 14.98 -0.04 -6.86
CA CYS A 91 13.82 0.27 -6.05
C CYS A 91 13.05 1.48 -6.61
N THR A 92 11.82 1.69 -6.13
CA THR A 92 11.06 2.86 -6.56
C THR A 92 11.70 4.15 -6.05
N GLY A 93 11.82 5.15 -6.93
CA GLY A 93 12.37 6.46 -6.61
C GLY A 93 11.40 7.37 -5.84
N ARG A 94 10.22 6.88 -5.45
CA ARG A 94 9.27 7.62 -4.61
C ARG A 94 9.96 8.01 -3.28
N PRO A 95 10.02 9.30 -2.91
CA PRO A 95 10.61 9.74 -1.65
C PRO A 95 10.00 9.03 -0.43
N GLY A 96 10.83 8.75 0.58
CA GLY A 96 10.39 8.05 1.79
C GLY A 96 9.33 8.81 2.60
N TRP A 97 9.35 10.15 2.61
CA TRP A 97 8.35 10.94 3.35
C TRP A 97 6.95 10.91 2.73
N LEU A 98 6.81 10.42 1.48
CA LEU A 98 5.51 10.22 0.82
C LEU A 98 4.92 8.83 1.11
N THR A 99 5.60 7.95 1.83
CA THR A 99 5.04 6.64 2.20
C THR A 99 4.22 6.74 3.48
N VAL A 100 3.07 6.04 3.52
CA VAL A 100 2.22 5.96 4.73
C VAL A 100 2.89 5.10 5.82
N SER A 101 3.74 4.16 5.42
CA SER A 101 4.57 3.39 6.35
C SER A 101 5.55 4.29 7.12
N LEU A 102 5.52 4.22 8.46
CA LEU A 102 6.44 4.92 9.35
C LEU A 102 7.91 4.44 9.25
N ARG A 103 8.16 3.37 8.49
CA ARG A 103 9.49 2.77 8.31
C ARG A 103 10.42 3.64 7.45
N VAL A 104 11.66 3.77 7.90
CA VAL A 104 12.73 4.44 7.13
C VAL A 104 13.34 3.48 6.10
N GLY A 105 13.08 3.73 4.82
CA GLY A 105 13.62 2.93 3.71
C GLY A 105 15.10 3.19 3.41
N LYS A 106 16.02 2.72 4.27
CA LYS A 106 17.48 2.89 4.10
C LYS A 106 18.02 2.38 2.76
N TYR A 107 17.44 1.30 2.24
CA TYR A 107 17.79 0.70 0.94
C TYR A 107 17.74 1.71 -0.21
N LYS A 108 16.90 2.76 -0.13
CA LYS A 108 16.79 3.81 -1.17
C LYS A 108 18.08 4.62 -1.37
N LYS A 109 19.02 4.58 -0.41
CA LYS A 109 20.34 5.23 -0.53
C LYS A 109 21.36 4.36 -1.27
N THR A 110 21.19 3.05 -1.26
CA THR A 110 22.14 2.08 -1.83
C THR A 110 21.66 1.48 -3.16
N HIS A 111 20.34 1.41 -3.36
CA HIS A 111 19.71 0.84 -4.54
C HIS A 111 19.53 1.90 -5.64
N LYS A 112 19.48 1.47 -6.91
CA LYS A 112 19.14 2.34 -8.03
C LYS A 112 17.67 2.77 -7.92
N ASN A 113 17.43 4.07 -7.82
CA ASN A 113 16.09 4.63 -7.78
C ASN A 113 15.52 4.74 -9.20
N ILE A 114 14.44 4.01 -9.47
CA ILE A 114 13.67 4.10 -10.72
C ILE A 114 12.51 5.08 -10.49
N MET A 115 12.53 6.20 -11.21
CA MET A 115 11.55 7.27 -11.05
C MET A 115 10.23 6.89 -11.73
N ILE A 116 9.18 6.74 -10.92
CA ILE A 116 7.85 6.27 -11.34
C ILE A 116 6.77 7.32 -11.09
N ASN A 117 6.95 8.53 -11.62
CA ASN A 117 6.03 9.66 -11.40
C ASN A 117 4.70 9.50 -12.17
N MET A 118 3.91 8.50 -11.77
CA MET A 118 2.69 8.04 -12.41
C MET A 118 1.54 8.08 -11.40
N MET A 119 0.77 9.17 -11.38
CA MET A 119 -0.25 9.49 -10.38
C MET A 119 -1.66 9.69 -10.98
N ASP A 120 -1.82 9.46 -12.28
CA ASP A 120 -3.03 9.85 -13.00
C ASP A 120 -4.04 8.70 -13.09
N ILE A 121 -5.32 9.04 -13.06
CA ILE A 121 -6.40 8.14 -13.49
C ILE A 121 -6.48 8.22 -15.01
N LEU A 122 -6.30 7.08 -15.68
CA LEU A 122 -6.16 7.02 -17.13
C LEU A 122 -7.51 6.92 -17.81
N GLU A 123 -8.37 6.04 -17.30
CA GLU A 123 -9.66 5.74 -17.91
C GLU A 123 -10.64 5.22 -16.87
N VAL A 124 -11.90 5.63 -16.99
CA VAL A 124 -13.01 5.05 -16.23
C VAL A 124 -14.03 4.50 -17.21
N ASP A 125 -14.10 3.17 -17.31
CA ASP A 125 -15.09 2.49 -18.14
C ASP A 125 -16.23 2.00 -17.23
N THR A 126 -17.27 2.84 -17.14
CA THR A 126 -18.48 2.55 -16.36
C THR A 126 -19.32 1.41 -16.93
N LYS A 127 -19.08 0.99 -18.18
CA LYS A 127 -19.76 -0.19 -18.75
C LYS A 127 -19.06 -1.48 -18.30
N ARG A 128 -17.73 -1.48 -18.33
CA ARG A 128 -16.92 -2.62 -17.88
C ARG A 128 -16.74 -2.66 -16.37
N GLN A 129 -17.11 -1.60 -15.67
CA GLN A 129 -16.87 -1.42 -14.24
C GLN A 129 -15.37 -1.51 -13.91
N VAL A 130 -14.54 -0.97 -14.80
CA VAL A 130 -13.09 -0.97 -14.66
C VAL A 130 -12.60 0.47 -14.64
N VAL A 131 -11.79 0.78 -13.64
CA VAL A 131 -10.97 1.98 -13.59
C VAL A 131 -9.52 1.58 -13.89
N ARG A 132 -8.91 2.23 -14.88
CA ARG A 132 -7.49 2.08 -15.18
C ARG A 132 -6.75 3.27 -14.58
N VAL A 133 -5.81 2.98 -13.69
CA VAL A 133 -5.11 3.99 -12.89
C VAL A 133 -3.61 3.71 -12.90
N GLU A 134 -2.83 4.77 -12.77
CA GLU A 134 -1.41 4.66 -12.54
C GLU A 134 -1.08 4.23 -11.09
N PRO A 135 0.07 3.60 -10.84
CA PRO A 135 0.37 2.97 -9.54
C PRO A 135 0.48 3.94 -8.36
N LEU A 136 0.78 5.23 -8.58
CA LEU A 136 0.82 6.25 -7.53
C LEU A 136 -0.45 7.12 -7.47
N ALA A 137 -1.50 6.80 -8.23
CA ALA A 137 -2.81 7.40 -7.99
C ALA A 137 -3.24 7.02 -6.57
N ASN A 138 -3.70 8.00 -5.80
CA ASN A 138 -4.11 7.79 -4.41
C ASN A 138 -5.61 7.50 -4.31
N MET A 139 -6.03 6.91 -3.19
CA MET A 139 -7.42 6.51 -2.97
C MET A 139 -8.34 7.72 -2.94
N GLY A 140 -7.91 8.87 -2.44
CA GLY A 140 -8.71 10.10 -2.45
C GLY A 140 -9.06 10.56 -3.86
N GLN A 141 -8.09 10.55 -4.78
CA GLN A 141 -8.30 10.87 -6.20
C GLN A 141 -9.27 9.90 -6.85
N VAL A 142 -9.04 8.59 -6.67
CA VAL A 142 -9.87 7.55 -7.28
C VAL A 142 -11.29 7.61 -6.73
N THR A 143 -11.42 7.73 -5.41
CA THR A 143 -12.69 7.89 -4.69
C THR A 143 -13.45 9.12 -5.12
N ALA A 144 -12.82 10.29 -5.16
CA ALA A 144 -13.47 11.53 -5.55
C ALA A 144 -14.00 11.46 -6.99
N LEU A 145 -13.19 10.92 -7.91
CA LEU A 145 -13.61 10.75 -9.29
C LEU A 145 -14.78 9.76 -9.39
N LEU A 146 -14.65 8.56 -8.84
CA LEU A 146 -15.70 7.53 -8.92
C LEU A 146 -17.00 7.99 -8.23
N ASN A 147 -16.92 8.63 -7.07
CA ASN A 147 -18.09 9.21 -6.40
C ASN A 147 -18.81 10.25 -7.27
N SER A 148 -18.06 11.10 -7.98
CA SER A 148 -18.65 12.16 -8.83
C SER A 148 -19.50 11.61 -9.98
N ILE A 149 -19.31 10.33 -10.33
CA ILE A 149 -20.04 9.64 -11.39
C ILE A 149 -20.93 8.49 -10.85
N GLY A 150 -21.10 8.37 -9.54
CA GLY A 150 -21.92 7.33 -8.90
C GLY A 150 -21.33 5.92 -9.01
N TRP A 151 -20.03 5.79 -8.74
CA TRP A 151 -19.32 4.51 -8.68
C TRP A 151 -18.46 4.40 -7.43
N THR A 152 -18.16 3.17 -7.02
CA THR A 152 -17.19 2.87 -5.97
C THR A 152 -16.34 1.65 -6.30
N LEU A 153 -15.22 1.48 -5.60
CA LEU A 153 -14.42 0.27 -5.67
C LEU A 153 -15.02 -0.80 -4.75
N PRO A 154 -14.98 -2.10 -5.13
CA PRO A 154 -15.51 -3.16 -4.27
C PRO A 154 -14.79 -3.27 -2.92
N VAL A 155 -13.48 -2.99 -2.87
CA VAL A 155 -12.67 -2.85 -1.65
C VAL A 155 -12.18 -1.41 -1.61
N LEU A 156 -12.58 -0.65 -0.60
CA LEU A 156 -12.37 0.80 -0.51
C LEU A 156 -11.61 1.21 0.75
N PRO A 157 -10.27 1.20 0.72
CA PRO A 157 -9.45 1.69 1.81
C PRO A 157 -9.87 3.09 2.24
N GLU A 158 -9.97 3.32 3.54
CA GLU A 158 -10.36 4.63 4.07
C GLU A 158 -9.34 5.73 3.78
N LEU A 159 -8.06 5.42 3.94
CA LEU A 159 -7.03 6.45 3.91
C LEU A 159 -6.79 6.94 2.49
N ASP A 160 -7.16 8.20 2.23
CA ASP A 160 -7.07 8.84 0.93
C ASP A 160 -5.62 8.88 0.37
N ASP A 161 -4.62 8.91 1.23
CA ASP A 161 -3.19 8.95 0.86
C ASP A 161 -2.61 7.60 0.43
N LEU A 162 -3.34 6.50 0.63
CA LEU A 162 -2.91 5.19 0.16
C LEU A 162 -2.89 5.17 -1.37
N THR A 163 -1.81 4.67 -1.94
CA THR A 163 -1.67 4.54 -3.40
C THR A 163 -2.15 3.17 -3.86
N VAL A 164 -2.76 3.10 -5.04
CA VAL A 164 -3.24 1.83 -5.63
C VAL A 164 -2.13 0.78 -5.71
N GLY A 165 -0.92 1.15 -6.18
CA GLY A 165 0.22 0.24 -6.23
C GLY A 165 0.71 -0.21 -4.84
N GLY A 166 0.52 0.62 -3.81
CA GLY A 166 0.82 0.26 -2.43
C GLY A 166 -0.15 -0.79 -1.89
N LEU A 167 -1.45 -0.63 -2.17
CA LEU A 167 -2.51 -1.53 -1.75
C LEU A 167 -2.41 -2.91 -2.41
N VAL A 168 -2.09 -2.95 -3.71
CA VAL A 168 -1.84 -4.20 -4.46
C VAL A 168 -0.68 -4.98 -3.84
N MET A 169 0.41 -4.30 -3.46
CA MET A 169 1.60 -4.93 -2.90
C MET A 169 1.50 -5.21 -1.40
N GLY A 170 0.55 -4.56 -0.70
CA GLY A 170 0.35 -4.62 0.75
C GLY A 170 -0.96 -5.28 1.16
N THR A 171 -1.57 -6.05 0.26
CA THR A 171 -2.77 -6.89 0.50
C THR A 171 -4.01 -6.15 1.00
N GLY A 172 -4.17 -4.86 0.73
CA GLY A 172 -5.13 -3.96 1.38
C GLY A 172 -6.51 -4.56 1.69
N ILE A 173 -7.01 -4.37 2.92
CA ILE A 173 -8.24 -4.96 3.47
C ILE A 173 -9.18 -3.85 3.92
N GLU A 174 -10.48 -4.08 3.81
CA GLU A 174 -11.52 -3.13 4.14
C GLU A 174 -12.81 -3.80 4.65
N SER A 175 -13.72 -3.01 5.23
CA SER A 175 -15.11 -3.32 5.57
C SER A 175 -15.84 -4.28 4.61
N SER A 176 -15.60 -4.23 3.30
CA SER A 176 -16.22 -5.10 2.28
C SER A 176 -15.37 -6.32 1.87
N SER A 177 -14.17 -6.49 2.44
CA SER A 177 -13.26 -7.60 2.17
C SER A 177 -13.78 -8.95 2.64
N HIS A 178 -14.78 -9.00 3.53
CA HIS A 178 -15.50 -10.24 3.83
C HIS A 178 -16.33 -10.76 2.63
N ILE A 179 -16.62 -9.90 1.65
CA ILE A 179 -17.32 -10.24 0.41
C ILE A 179 -16.32 -10.40 -0.74
N TYR A 180 -15.37 -9.47 -0.87
CA TYR A 180 -14.50 -9.36 -2.05
C TYR A 180 -13.04 -9.79 -1.82
N GLY A 181 -12.66 -10.13 -0.59
CA GLY A 181 -11.30 -10.48 -0.20
C GLY A 181 -10.35 -9.28 -0.21
N LEU A 182 -9.09 -9.53 -0.58
CA LEU A 182 -8.00 -8.55 -0.57
C LEU A 182 -8.08 -7.62 -1.78
N PHE A 183 -7.48 -6.42 -1.70
CA PHE A 183 -7.51 -5.41 -2.78
C PHE A 183 -7.00 -5.95 -4.14
N GLN A 184 -6.02 -6.85 -4.15
CA GLN A 184 -5.53 -7.47 -5.38
C GLN A 184 -6.52 -8.48 -6.00
N HIS A 185 -7.51 -8.98 -5.26
CA HIS A 185 -8.54 -9.89 -5.80
C HIS A 185 -9.56 -9.16 -6.68
N ILE A 186 -9.72 -7.85 -6.50
CA ILE A 186 -10.60 -7.03 -7.34
C ILE A 186 -9.88 -6.45 -8.58
N CYS A 187 -8.58 -6.72 -8.72
CA CYS A 187 -7.76 -6.20 -9.81
C CYS A 187 -7.78 -7.16 -11.01
N VAL A 188 -8.37 -6.72 -12.12
CA VAL A 188 -8.55 -7.55 -13.32
C VAL A 188 -7.31 -7.67 -14.20
N ALA A 189 -6.40 -6.69 -14.12
CA ALA A 189 -5.19 -6.64 -14.94
C ALA A 189 -4.10 -5.74 -14.35
N TYR A 190 -2.85 -6.04 -14.68
CA TYR A 190 -1.66 -5.27 -14.36
C TYR A 190 -0.81 -5.02 -15.60
N GLU A 191 -0.17 -3.87 -15.66
CA GLU A 191 0.89 -3.57 -16.63
C GLU A 191 2.21 -3.47 -15.87
N LEU A 192 3.12 -4.41 -16.14
CA LEU A 192 4.36 -4.59 -15.38
C LEU A 192 5.56 -4.37 -16.29
N VAL A 193 6.50 -3.55 -15.84
CA VAL A 193 7.84 -3.48 -16.45
C VAL A 193 8.74 -4.48 -15.73
N LEU A 194 9.23 -5.49 -16.45
CA LEU A 194 10.06 -6.56 -15.90
C LEU A 194 11.53 -6.13 -15.74
N ALA A 195 12.32 -6.99 -15.09
CA ALA A 195 13.75 -6.75 -14.84
C ALA A 195 14.58 -6.56 -16.11
N ASP A 196 14.14 -7.11 -17.25
CA ASP A 196 14.77 -6.94 -18.55
C ASP A 196 14.36 -5.65 -19.27
N GLY A 197 13.39 -4.90 -18.71
CA GLY A 197 12.82 -3.69 -19.29
C GLY A 197 11.68 -3.94 -20.28
N SER A 198 11.22 -5.19 -20.46
CA SER A 198 10.02 -5.50 -21.23
C SER A 198 8.76 -5.07 -20.48
N LEU A 199 7.71 -4.71 -21.23
CA LEU A 199 6.39 -4.40 -20.68
C LEU A 199 5.48 -5.59 -20.92
N VAL A 200 4.92 -6.13 -19.85
CA VAL A 200 3.94 -7.22 -19.93
C VAL A 200 2.61 -6.78 -19.35
N ARG A 201 1.52 -7.28 -19.93
CA ARG A 201 0.18 -7.12 -19.37
C ARG A 201 -0.28 -8.45 -18.82
N CYS A 202 -0.46 -8.52 -17.51
CA CYS A 202 -1.01 -9.67 -16.82
C CYS A 202 -2.51 -9.44 -16.64
N THR A 203 -3.33 -10.40 -16.99
CA THR A 203 -4.77 -10.39 -16.67
C THR A 203 -5.08 -11.57 -15.78
N GLU A 204 -6.13 -11.47 -14.98
CA GLU A 204 -6.71 -12.68 -14.39
C GLU A 204 -7.06 -13.65 -15.52
N ASP A 205 -6.88 -14.95 -15.29
CA ASP A 205 -7.00 -15.99 -16.32
C ASP A 205 -8.49 -16.18 -16.67
N ILE A 206 -9.03 -15.26 -17.48
CA ILE A 206 -10.45 -15.26 -17.93
C ILE A 206 -10.74 -16.50 -18.79
N ILE A 207 -9.70 -17.11 -19.36
CA ILE A 207 -9.77 -18.29 -20.22
C ILE A 207 -8.65 -19.26 -19.82
N PRO A 208 -8.92 -20.28 -18.98
CA PRO A 208 -7.90 -21.21 -18.47
C PRO A 208 -7.08 -21.94 -19.57
N PHE A 209 -7.66 -22.12 -20.77
CA PHE A 209 -6.95 -22.70 -21.92
C PHE A 209 -6.15 -21.66 -22.73
N GLY A 210 -6.35 -20.37 -22.49
CA GLY A 210 -5.70 -19.26 -23.18
C GLY A 210 -4.21 -19.15 -22.91
N ASN A 211 -3.74 -19.78 -21.83
CA ASN A 211 -2.32 -19.92 -21.51
C ASN A 211 -1.64 -21.12 -22.22
N ASN A 212 -2.38 -21.90 -23.03
CA ASN A 212 -1.80 -22.96 -23.84
C ASN A 212 -0.84 -22.34 -24.90
N PRO A 213 0.41 -22.81 -25.04
CA PRO A 213 1.38 -22.27 -26.00
C PRO A 213 0.86 -22.22 -27.44
N VAL A 214 0.06 -23.22 -27.86
CA VAL A 214 -0.55 -23.30 -29.18
C VAL A 214 -1.64 -22.24 -29.34
N PHE A 215 -2.46 -22.01 -28.31
CA PHE A 215 -3.49 -20.98 -28.33
C PHE A 215 -2.89 -19.57 -28.38
N ARG A 216 -1.86 -19.30 -27.55
CA ARG A 216 -1.17 -18.00 -27.56
C ARG A 216 -0.50 -17.70 -28.90
N TRP A 217 0.10 -18.72 -29.52
CA TRP A 217 0.74 -18.56 -30.82
C TRP A 217 -0.29 -18.29 -31.94
N LEU A 218 -1.44 -18.97 -31.93
CA LEU A 218 -2.46 -18.84 -32.98
C LEU A 218 -3.40 -17.64 -32.79
N PHE A 219 -3.83 -17.35 -31.55
CA PHE A 219 -4.94 -16.44 -31.23
C PHE A 219 -4.62 -15.39 -30.16
N GLY A 220 -3.41 -15.38 -29.59
CA GLY A 220 -3.01 -14.42 -28.56
C GLY A 220 -3.10 -12.95 -29.02
N TRP A 221 -2.97 -12.69 -30.32
CA TRP A 221 -3.11 -11.36 -30.93
C TRP A 221 -4.57 -10.86 -31.00
N MET A 222 -5.57 -11.71 -30.76
CA MET A 222 -7.01 -11.38 -30.79
C MET A 222 -7.59 -11.03 -29.41
N VAL A 223 -6.78 -11.10 -28.35
CA VAL A 223 -7.19 -10.77 -26.97
C VAL A 223 -6.80 -9.32 -26.65
N PRO A 224 -7.69 -8.49 -26.03
CA PRO A 224 -9.06 -8.77 -25.58
C PRO A 224 -10.16 -8.31 -26.58
N PRO A 225 -11.34 -8.98 -26.62
CA PRO A 225 -12.44 -8.62 -27.51
C PRO A 225 -13.17 -7.31 -27.12
N LYS A 226 -13.82 -6.65 -28.10
CA LYS A 226 -14.55 -5.37 -27.96
C LYS A 226 -15.95 -5.56 -27.32
N ILE A 227 -16.17 -4.93 -26.16
CA ILE A 227 -17.35 -5.06 -25.29
C ILE A 227 -18.43 -4.03 -25.66
N SER A 228 -18.88 -4.07 -26.92
CA SER A 228 -19.88 -3.10 -27.45
C SER A 228 -21.33 -3.55 -27.28
N LEU A 229 -21.57 -4.78 -26.83
CA LEU A 229 -22.91 -5.33 -26.62
C LEU A 229 -23.07 -5.76 -25.16
N LEU A 230 -24.26 -5.50 -24.62
CA LEU A 230 -24.74 -5.81 -23.25
C LEU A 230 -24.56 -4.67 -22.24
N LYS A 231 -25.22 -3.54 -22.54
CA LYS A 231 -25.81 -2.66 -21.53
C LYS A 231 -27.24 -3.13 -21.29
N LEU A 232 -27.58 -3.60 -20.11
CA LEU A 232 -28.94 -3.51 -19.53
C LEU A 232 -28.93 -4.02 -18.08
N THR A 233 -29.39 -3.15 -17.17
CA THR A 233 -29.90 -3.34 -15.78
C THR A 233 -28.98 -3.24 -14.54
N GLN A 234 -29.09 -2.07 -13.85
CA GLN A 234 -29.16 -1.77 -12.38
C GLN A 234 -27.98 -2.17 -11.44
N GLY A 235 -27.64 -1.52 -10.32
CA GLY A 235 -28.14 -0.39 -9.51
C GLY A 235 -27.51 -0.49 -8.09
N GLU A 236 -27.22 0.64 -7.43
CA GLU A 236 -26.22 0.80 -6.34
C GLU A 236 -26.86 1.21 -4.99
N THR A 237 -26.36 0.77 -3.82
CA THR A 237 -26.68 1.37 -2.50
C THR A 237 -25.58 1.11 -1.42
N ILE A 238 -24.75 2.14 -1.14
CA ILE A 238 -24.17 2.59 0.16
C ILE A 238 -23.18 1.61 0.86
N ARG A 239 -21.86 1.82 1.04
CA ARG A 239 -20.91 2.96 1.14
C ARG A 239 -21.16 3.96 2.27
N ARG A 240 -20.39 3.81 3.37
CA ARG A 240 -19.79 4.81 4.30
C ARG A 240 -19.80 4.28 5.75
N LEU A 241 -18.83 4.45 6.66
CA LEU A 241 -17.69 5.40 6.85
C LEU A 241 -16.84 4.93 8.06
N TYR A 242 -15.64 5.49 8.28
CA TYR A 242 -14.49 4.88 8.99
C TYR A 242 -13.65 5.98 9.80
N GLU A 243 -12.51 5.59 10.42
CA GLU A 243 -11.41 6.07 11.38
C GLU A 243 -11.15 7.55 11.92
N GLN A 244 -10.11 7.95 12.75
CA GLN A 244 -8.73 7.48 13.23
C GLN A 244 -8.26 8.06 14.60
N HIS A 245 -7.23 7.44 15.26
CA HIS A 245 -5.98 8.05 15.90
C HIS A 245 -5.14 7.08 16.82
N HIS A 246 -4.24 6.17 16.36
CA HIS A 246 -3.76 5.08 17.24
C HIS A 246 -2.46 4.27 16.67
N VAL A 247 -1.58 3.51 17.45
CA VAL A 247 -0.49 2.44 17.12
C VAL A 247 -0.77 1.75 15.79
N LEU A 248 0.12 1.14 15.00
CA LEU A 248 -0.30 0.33 13.84
C LEU A 248 0.33 -1.07 13.80
N GLN A 249 -0.44 -2.09 14.19
CA GLN A 249 -0.07 -3.51 14.15
C GLN A 249 -1.28 -4.33 13.70
N ASP A 250 -1.22 -4.91 12.50
CA ASP A 250 -2.33 -5.65 11.90
C ASP A 250 -1.95 -7.14 11.78
N MET A 251 -2.68 -7.97 12.52
CA MET A 251 -2.51 -9.42 12.54
C MET A 251 -3.75 -10.09 11.97
N LEU A 252 -3.56 -10.78 10.85
CA LEU A 252 -4.58 -11.52 10.14
C LEU A 252 -4.70 -12.92 10.73
N VAL A 253 -5.81 -13.24 11.40
CA VAL A 253 -6.00 -14.55 12.03
C VAL A 253 -7.27 -15.22 11.51
N PRO A 254 -7.32 -16.57 11.42
CA PRO A 254 -8.57 -17.26 11.11
C PRO A 254 -9.66 -16.89 12.12
N MET A 255 -10.89 -16.66 11.66
CA MET A 255 -12.00 -16.18 12.50
C MET A 255 -12.27 -17.10 13.72
N LYS A 256 -12.02 -18.41 13.57
CA LYS A 256 -12.16 -19.41 14.65
C LYS A 256 -11.22 -19.17 15.85
N HIS A 257 -10.15 -18.40 15.68
CA HIS A 257 -9.17 -18.07 16.73
C HIS A 257 -9.32 -16.63 17.26
N LEU A 258 -10.39 -15.91 16.89
CA LEU A 258 -10.60 -14.52 17.29
C LEU A 258 -10.58 -14.33 18.82
N GLN A 259 -11.21 -15.23 19.58
CA GLN A 259 -11.24 -15.14 21.04
C GLN A 259 -9.83 -15.27 21.65
N ASP A 260 -9.05 -16.24 21.18
CA ASP A 260 -7.68 -16.46 21.64
C ASP A 260 -6.80 -15.26 21.27
N ALA A 261 -6.98 -14.73 20.05
CA ALA A 261 -6.25 -13.58 19.57
C ALA A 261 -6.55 -12.31 20.38
N ILE A 262 -7.83 -11.98 20.64
CA ILE A 262 -8.19 -10.82 21.50
C ILE A 262 -7.57 -10.96 22.89
N THR A 263 -7.60 -12.17 23.46
CA THR A 263 -6.98 -12.44 24.77
C THR A 263 -5.48 -12.20 24.76
N ARG A 264 -4.81 -12.58 23.66
CA ARG A 264 -3.38 -12.34 23.46
C ARG A 264 -3.05 -10.86 23.30
N PHE A 265 -3.81 -10.14 22.47
CA PHE A 265 -3.66 -8.69 22.28
C PHE A 265 -3.87 -7.91 23.58
N HIS A 266 -4.87 -8.29 24.38
CA HIS A 266 -5.10 -7.72 25.72
C HIS A 266 -3.86 -7.90 26.61
N LYS A 267 -3.31 -9.11 26.66
CA LYS A 267 -2.18 -9.46 27.53
C LYS A 267 -0.87 -8.79 27.11
N ASP A 268 -0.59 -8.75 25.81
CA ASP A 268 0.74 -8.39 25.30
C ASP A 268 0.89 -6.89 24.99
N ILE A 269 -0.21 -6.21 24.64
CA ILE A 269 -0.16 -4.82 24.16
C ILE A 269 -1.13 -3.91 24.94
N GLU A 270 -2.30 -4.43 25.34
CA GLU A 270 -3.36 -3.70 26.08
C GLU A 270 -3.75 -2.37 25.41
N VAL A 271 -3.95 -2.44 24.10
CA VAL A 271 -4.26 -1.29 23.24
C VAL A 271 -5.71 -1.40 22.77
N TYR A 272 -6.45 -0.31 22.96
CA TYR A 272 -7.87 -0.21 22.60
C TYR A 272 -8.19 1.18 22.04
N PRO A 273 -9.17 1.29 21.12
CA PRO A 273 -9.97 0.20 20.57
C PRO A 273 -9.15 -0.70 19.62
N LEU A 274 -9.53 -1.97 19.52
CA LEU A 274 -9.00 -2.87 18.50
C LEU A 274 -9.83 -2.71 17.23
N TRP A 275 -9.15 -2.61 16.10
CA TRP A 275 -9.75 -2.75 14.78
C TRP A 275 -9.98 -4.22 14.49
N LEU A 276 -11.17 -4.55 14.03
CA LEU A 276 -11.56 -5.89 13.64
C LEU A 276 -12.19 -5.82 12.26
N CYS A 277 -11.48 -6.33 11.25
CA CYS A 277 -11.97 -6.33 9.88
C CYS A 277 -11.99 -7.75 9.31
N PRO A 278 -13.18 -8.39 9.26
CA PRO A 278 -13.32 -9.70 8.64
C PRO A 278 -13.02 -9.65 7.15
N PHE A 279 -12.32 -10.65 6.64
CA PHE A 279 -12.03 -10.79 5.22
C PHE A 279 -11.97 -12.25 4.78
N LEU A 280 -12.36 -12.50 3.54
CA LEU A 280 -12.44 -13.85 2.99
C LEU A 280 -11.19 -14.17 2.16
N LEU A 281 -10.56 -15.30 2.45
CA LEU A 281 -9.40 -15.78 1.71
C LEU A 281 -9.76 -17.02 0.86
N PRO A 282 -9.59 -16.96 -0.47
CA PRO A 282 -9.72 -18.12 -1.33
C PRO A 282 -8.44 -18.99 -1.30
N PRO A 283 -8.55 -20.31 -1.53
CA PRO A 283 -7.40 -21.21 -1.55
C PRO A 283 -6.47 -20.98 -2.74
N GLY A 284 -5.16 -21.19 -2.54
CA GLY A 284 -4.16 -21.33 -3.61
C GLY A 284 -3.82 -20.06 -4.40
N ARG A 285 -4.15 -18.86 -3.91
CA ARG A 285 -3.84 -17.59 -4.59
C ARG A 285 -2.74 -16.79 -3.86
N GLY A 286 -1.61 -16.58 -4.54
CA GLY A 286 -0.55 -15.67 -4.08
C GLY A 286 0.21 -16.16 -2.85
N MET A 287 0.85 -15.25 -2.11
CA MET A 287 1.60 -15.56 -0.88
C MET A 287 0.71 -15.71 0.38
N VAL A 288 -0.53 -15.24 0.30
CA VAL A 288 -1.49 -15.14 1.41
C VAL A 288 -2.75 -15.88 1.02
N HIS A 289 -2.89 -17.10 1.50
CA HIS A 289 -4.06 -17.96 1.30
C HIS A 289 -4.22 -18.91 2.48
N PRO A 290 -5.41 -19.48 2.73
CA PRO A 290 -5.61 -20.43 3.81
C PRO A 290 -4.71 -21.65 3.65
N LYS A 291 -4.39 -22.32 4.76
CA LYS A 291 -3.66 -23.59 4.73
C LYS A 291 -4.50 -24.73 4.15
N GLY A 292 -5.83 -24.64 4.31
CA GLY A 292 -6.78 -25.57 3.72
C GLY A 292 -6.97 -25.35 2.21
N GLN A 293 -7.70 -26.28 1.59
CA GLN A 293 -8.11 -26.18 0.18
C GLN A 293 -9.49 -25.51 0.00
N GLU A 294 -10.07 -25.01 1.09
CA GLU A 294 -11.37 -24.34 1.09
C GLU A 294 -11.19 -22.85 1.39
N GLU A 295 -12.18 -22.06 0.99
CA GLU A 295 -12.25 -20.66 1.41
C GLU A 295 -12.41 -20.57 2.93
N GLU A 296 -11.71 -19.64 3.56
CA GLU A 296 -11.75 -19.47 5.01
C GLU A 296 -11.88 -17.99 5.37
N LEU A 297 -12.75 -17.70 6.34
CA LEU A 297 -12.94 -16.36 6.87
C LEU A 297 -11.84 -16.05 7.89
N TYR A 298 -11.13 -14.97 7.66
CA TYR A 298 -10.13 -14.42 8.55
C TYR A 298 -10.63 -13.08 9.11
N VAL A 299 -9.93 -12.58 10.12
CA VAL A 299 -10.15 -11.26 10.70
C VAL A 299 -8.81 -10.58 10.89
N ASP A 300 -8.71 -9.37 10.36
CA ASP A 300 -7.62 -8.47 10.65
C ASP A 300 -7.85 -7.84 12.02
N ILE A 301 -6.90 -8.06 12.93
CA ILE A 301 -6.90 -7.46 14.26
C ILE A 301 -5.83 -6.39 14.27
N GLY A 302 -6.28 -5.15 14.07
CA GLY A 302 -5.44 -3.95 14.13
C GLY A 302 -5.38 -3.41 15.55
N ALA A 303 -4.23 -3.53 16.20
CA ALA A 303 -3.99 -2.82 17.44
C ALA A 303 -3.42 -1.45 17.12
N TYR A 304 -4.28 -0.48 17.36
CA TYR A 304 -3.91 0.90 17.27
C TYR A 304 -4.03 1.54 18.68
N GLY A 305 -2.98 2.17 19.27
CA GLY A 305 -2.95 3.09 20.42
C GLY A 305 -1.56 3.54 20.92
N GLU A 306 -1.33 3.53 22.23
CA GLU A 306 0.00 3.53 22.88
C GLU A 306 -0.06 2.35 23.86
N PRO A 307 0.93 1.43 23.89
CA PRO A 307 0.88 0.27 24.78
C PRO A 307 0.82 0.70 26.24
N LYS A 308 -0.16 0.17 26.99
CA LYS A 308 -0.38 0.53 28.41
C LYS A 308 0.26 -0.46 29.40
N VAL A 309 0.81 -1.55 28.90
CA VAL A 309 1.45 -2.57 29.73
C VAL A 309 2.76 -2.05 30.35
N LYS A 310 2.93 -2.26 31.66
CA LYS A 310 4.03 -1.68 32.47
C LYS A 310 5.46 -2.06 32.02
N HIS A 311 5.61 -3.13 31.24
CA HIS A 311 6.89 -3.66 30.76
C HIS A 311 6.89 -3.90 29.25
N PHE A 312 6.21 -3.05 28.47
CA PHE A 312 6.21 -3.17 27.01
C PHE A 312 7.62 -3.05 26.45
N GLU A 313 8.09 -4.10 25.78
CA GLU A 313 9.26 -4.05 24.92
C GLU A 313 8.83 -4.42 23.51
N ALA A 314 8.97 -3.47 22.58
CA ALA A 314 8.43 -3.58 21.23
C ALA A 314 8.90 -4.85 20.49
N LYS A 315 10.16 -5.24 20.65
CA LYS A 315 10.71 -6.43 19.99
C LYS A 315 10.10 -7.71 20.58
N SER A 316 10.27 -7.94 21.88
CA SER A 316 9.83 -9.18 22.53
C SER A 316 8.30 -9.34 22.53
N SER A 317 7.55 -8.25 22.63
CA SER A 317 6.08 -8.29 22.58
C SER A 317 5.58 -8.56 21.16
N THR A 318 6.17 -7.91 20.14
CA THR A 318 5.80 -8.17 18.74
C THR A 318 6.18 -9.59 18.32
N SER A 319 7.38 -10.08 18.66
CA SER A 319 7.80 -11.44 18.32
C SER A 319 6.93 -12.52 18.96
N GLN A 320 6.40 -12.28 20.17
CA GLN A 320 5.44 -13.19 20.79
C GLN A 320 4.11 -13.23 20.03
N LEU A 321 3.63 -12.07 19.57
CA LEU A 321 2.42 -11.98 18.77
C LEU A 321 2.61 -12.60 17.39
N GLU A 322 3.74 -12.34 16.72
CA GLU A 322 4.14 -12.97 15.45
C GLU A 322 4.15 -14.50 15.56
N LYS A 323 4.73 -15.03 16.66
CA LYS A 323 4.73 -16.48 16.92
C LYS A 323 3.30 -17.02 17.06
N PHE A 324 2.45 -16.37 17.86
CA PHE A 324 1.06 -16.80 18.03
C PHE A 324 0.31 -16.83 16.70
N VAL A 325 0.44 -15.77 15.91
CA VAL A 325 -0.20 -15.64 14.58
C VAL A 325 0.26 -16.79 13.67
N ARG A 326 1.55 -17.14 13.70
CA ARG A 326 2.09 -18.28 12.94
C ARG A 326 1.56 -19.63 13.42
N ASP A 327 1.47 -19.84 14.74
CA ASP A 327 0.93 -21.06 15.35
C ASP A 327 -0.53 -21.32 14.90
N VAL A 328 -1.31 -20.27 14.66
CA VAL A 328 -2.70 -20.35 14.17
C VAL A 328 -2.86 -20.22 12.65
N HIS A 329 -1.76 -20.25 11.89
CA HIS A 329 -1.76 -20.08 10.43
C HIS A 329 -2.39 -18.76 9.96
N GLY A 330 -2.13 -17.70 10.72
CA GLY A 330 -2.39 -16.31 10.38
C GLY A 330 -1.21 -15.66 9.64
N PHE A 331 -1.41 -14.39 9.29
CA PHE A 331 -0.44 -13.57 8.55
C PHE A 331 -0.22 -12.22 9.23
N GLN A 332 0.97 -11.66 9.10
CA GLN A 332 1.25 -10.29 9.52
C GLN A 332 1.23 -9.35 8.32
N MET A 333 0.60 -8.19 8.46
CA MET A 333 0.62 -7.18 7.40
C MET A 333 2.03 -6.63 7.18
N LEU A 334 2.50 -6.69 5.93
CA LEU A 334 3.90 -6.38 5.55
C LEU A 334 4.25 -4.88 5.64
N TYR A 335 3.31 -4.00 5.98
CA TYR A 335 3.58 -2.58 6.22
C TYR A 335 4.13 -2.31 7.62
N ALA A 336 3.81 -3.17 8.59
CA ALA A 336 4.27 -3.08 9.97
C ALA A 336 5.76 -3.46 10.09
N ASP A 337 6.34 -3.24 11.27
CA ASP A 337 7.68 -3.73 11.58
C ASP A 337 7.62 -5.24 11.86
N VAL A 338 8.43 -6.00 11.12
CA VAL A 338 8.54 -7.46 11.25
C VAL A 338 9.86 -7.81 11.94
N TYR A 339 9.77 -8.63 12.99
CA TYR A 339 10.90 -9.09 13.79
C TYR A 339 11.22 -10.57 13.60
N MET A 340 10.40 -11.31 12.85
CA MET A 340 10.65 -12.69 12.45
C MET A 340 11.98 -12.86 11.71
N GLU A 341 12.60 -14.01 11.94
CA GLU A 341 13.70 -14.50 11.12
C GLU A 341 13.21 -14.97 9.74
N ARG A 342 14.12 -15.26 8.80
CA ARG A 342 13.77 -15.56 7.41
C ARG A 342 12.96 -16.85 7.29
N GLU A 343 13.35 -17.86 8.03
CA GLU A 343 12.68 -19.16 8.06
C GLU A 343 11.26 -19.02 8.62
N GLU A 344 11.12 -18.22 9.69
CA GLU A 344 9.84 -17.89 10.31
C GLU A 344 8.91 -17.12 9.37
N PHE A 345 9.47 -16.21 8.58
CA PHE A 345 8.73 -15.48 7.55
C PHE A 345 8.18 -16.43 6.47
N TRP A 346 9.00 -17.33 5.95
CA TRP A 346 8.58 -18.28 4.92
C TRP A 346 7.75 -19.46 5.45
N GLU A 347 7.73 -19.68 6.77
CA GLU A 347 6.71 -20.53 7.41
C GLU A 347 5.32 -19.86 7.39
N MET A 348 5.27 -18.53 7.51
CA MET A 348 4.04 -17.76 7.50
C MET A 348 3.48 -17.55 6.08
N PHE A 349 4.32 -17.30 5.07
CA PHE A 349 3.89 -16.99 3.71
C PHE A 349 4.28 -18.07 2.69
N ASP A 350 3.40 -18.38 1.73
CA ASP A 350 3.77 -19.29 0.64
C ASP A 350 4.71 -18.62 -0.37
N GLY A 351 5.99 -18.97 -0.29
CA GLY A 351 7.04 -18.46 -1.18
C GLY A 351 7.20 -19.21 -2.50
N GLN A 352 6.49 -20.32 -2.74
CA GLN A 352 6.79 -21.21 -3.88
C GLN A 352 6.68 -20.49 -5.23
N LEU A 353 5.53 -19.87 -5.50
CA LEU A 353 5.32 -19.12 -6.74
C LEU A 353 6.23 -17.89 -6.82
N TYR A 354 6.45 -17.22 -5.70
CA TYR A 354 7.29 -16.03 -5.61
C TYR A 354 8.74 -16.33 -6.01
N HIS A 355 9.36 -17.36 -5.42
CA HIS A 355 10.73 -17.74 -5.75
C HIS A 355 10.86 -18.27 -7.17
N LYS A 356 9.90 -19.08 -7.64
CA LYS A 356 9.87 -19.56 -9.02
C LYS A 356 9.88 -18.40 -10.03
N LEU A 357 8.97 -17.44 -9.89
CA LEU A 357 8.90 -16.29 -10.79
C LEU A 357 10.13 -15.39 -10.70
N ARG A 358 10.73 -15.27 -9.52
CA ARG A 358 11.97 -14.50 -9.37
C ARG A 358 13.13 -15.10 -10.16
N ASP A 359 13.16 -16.42 -10.28
CA ASP A 359 14.21 -17.13 -11.02
C ASP A 359 13.95 -17.03 -12.52
N GLU A 360 12.74 -17.35 -12.95
CA GLU A 360 12.35 -17.34 -14.36
C GLU A 360 12.43 -15.94 -15.00
N LEU A 361 12.15 -14.88 -14.23
CA LEU A 361 12.12 -13.50 -14.72
C LEU A 361 13.39 -12.70 -14.40
N GLY A 362 14.46 -13.35 -13.91
CA GLY A 362 15.73 -12.68 -13.62
C GLY A 362 15.64 -11.62 -12.51
N CYS A 363 14.71 -11.79 -11.56
CA CYS A 363 14.46 -10.79 -10.52
C CYS A 363 15.45 -10.89 -9.35
N LYS A 364 16.14 -12.02 -9.17
CA LYS A 364 17.11 -12.23 -8.08
C LYS A 364 18.19 -11.15 -8.03
N GLU A 365 18.70 -10.76 -9.19
CA GLU A 365 19.74 -9.72 -9.32
C GLU A 365 19.16 -8.30 -9.45
N ALA A 366 17.87 -8.20 -9.76
CA ALA A 366 17.22 -6.93 -10.05
C ALA A 366 16.54 -6.30 -8.82
N PHE A 367 15.98 -7.12 -7.93
CA PHE A 367 15.19 -6.64 -6.80
C PHE A 367 15.56 -7.39 -5.53
N PRO A 368 15.61 -6.71 -4.36
CA PRO A 368 15.78 -7.41 -3.10
C PRO A 368 14.62 -8.38 -2.86
N GLU A 369 14.83 -9.36 -1.99
CA GLU A 369 13.74 -10.21 -1.53
C GLU A 369 12.75 -9.40 -0.71
N VAL A 370 11.49 -9.85 -0.64
CA VAL A 370 10.46 -9.20 0.17
C VAL A 370 10.89 -9.14 1.64
N TYR A 371 11.46 -10.23 2.17
CA TYR A 371 12.03 -10.31 3.51
C TYR A 371 13.07 -9.22 3.77
N ASP A 372 14.04 -9.06 2.86
CA ASP A 372 15.13 -8.07 3.00
C ASP A 372 14.63 -6.63 3.04
N LYS A 373 13.46 -6.39 2.44
CA LYS A 373 12.83 -5.08 2.39
C LYS A 373 12.06 -4.74 3.66
N ILE A 374 11.44 -5.73 4.31
CA ILE A 374 10.46 -5.51 5.40
C ILE A 374 11.04 -5.84 6.78
N CYS A 375 11.85 -6.89 6.90
CA CYS A 375 12.31 -7.39 8.19
C CYS A 375 13.40 -6.50 8.75
N LYS A 376 13.36 -6.23 10.04
CA LYS A 376 14.32 -5.31 10.69
C LYS A 376 15.73 -5.90 10.75
N SER A 377 15.84 -7.21 10.97
CA SER A 377 17.10 -7.98 11.02
C SER A 377 17.89 -7.89 9.71
N ALA A 378 17.22 -7.97 8.56
CA ALA A 378 17.86 -7.96 7.24
C ALA A 378 18.31 -6.56 6.75
N ARG A 379 17.91 -5.49 7.45
CA ARG A 379 18.15 -4.09 7.07
C ARG A 379 19.41 -3.47 7.69
N HIS A 380 20.12 -4.21 8.55
CA HIS A 380 21.17 -3.70 9.42
C HIS A 380 22.50 -4.43 9.27
#